data_AF-A0A176S6P6-F1
#
_entry.id   AF-A0A176S6P6-F1
#
_cell.length_a   1.000
_cell.length_b   1.000
_cell.length_c   1.000
_cell.angle_alpha   90.00
_cell.angle_beta   90.00
_cell.angle_gamma   90.00
#
_symmetry.space_group_name_H-M   'P 1'
#
loop_
_entity.id
_entity.type
_entity.pdbx_description
1 polymer ?
#
loop_
_entity_poly.entity_id
_entity_poly.type
_entity_poly.pdbx_seq_one_letter_code
_entity_poly.pdbx_strand_id
1 'polypeptide(L)'
;MSIEQQLEEFARRVIDSHGFRFNEGFACLIPDIEPFSTDEGLFLWGYSEKRKRFETKIEKFHTSSRIGRMEQMVKVPEKEYKKILASSIQSYLKALKGLGFNDIGKGVNLFGSKTKIYNVQGDTKLFENNLEALKEFEKIILDNPILKFAEDLGYFEVKNRDQLVFDSVFGARSEPQVKKPVKKVAVKKEKAQKPRLLSSTPLADKLKKIAASQPDSSLDGEAKRTAWSKQVNGLYKSVQSWLSAHAKSGYISFDINPIKLAEENLG
;
A
#
# COMPACT_ATOMS: atom_id res chain seq x y z
N MET A 1 4.83 1.18 20.67
CA MET A 1 4.54 0.47 19.40
C MET A 1 5.23 -0.88 19.50
N SER A 2 4.53 -1.98 19.26
CA SER A 2 5.17 -3.30 19.23
C SER A 2 6.09 -3.41 18.01
N ILE A 3 7.03 -4.37 18.00
CA ILE A 3 7.91 -4.57 16.85
C ILE A 3 7.10 -4.89 15.59
N GLU A 4 6.01 -5.65 15.72
CA GLU A 4 5.13 -6.01 14.61
C GLU A 4 4.46 -4.79 13.97
N GLN A 5 4.05 -3.83 14.81
CA GLN A 5 3.48 -2.55 14.36
C GLN A 5 4.54 -1.68 13.68
N GLN A 6 5.78 -1.70 14.19
CA GLN A 6 6.90 -1.00 13.57
C GLN A 6 7.26 -1.59 12.20
N LEU A 7 7.26 -2.92 12.07
CA LEU A 7 7.50 -3.61 10.80
C LEU A 7 6.39 -3.34 9.78
N GLU A 8 5.14 -3.29 10.22
CA GLU A 8 4.02 -2.91 9.36
C GLU A 8 4.13 -1.46 8.87
N GLU A 9 4.40 -0.52 9.78
CA GLU A 9 4.59 0.89 9.43
C GLU A 9 5.78 1.08 8.48
N PHE A 10 6.89 0.40 8.75
CA PHE A 10 8.05 0.38 7.86
C PHE A 10 7.68 -0.15 6.47
N ALA A 11 6.97 -1.28 6.38
CA ALA A 11 6.53 -1.86 5.12
C ALA A 11 5.65 -0.90 4.31
N ARG A 12 4.66 -0.26 4.96
CA ARG A 12 3.78 0.73 4.33
C ARG A 12 4.57 1.91 3.78
N ARG A 13 5.48 2.47 4.59
CA ARG A 13 6.26 3.64 4.18
C ARG A 13 7.26 3.34 3.07
N VAL A 14 7.89 2.17 3.06
CA VAL A 14 8.74 1.75 1.93
C VAL A 14 7.92 1.74 0.65
N ILE A 15 6.70 1.20 0.69
CA ILE A 15 5.82 1.16 -0.47
C ILE A 15 5.49 2.58 -0.96
N ASP A 16 5.00 3.42 -0.06
CA ASP A 16 4.53 4.77 -0.40
C ASP A 16 5.67 5.69 -0.85
N SER A 17 6.80 5.67 -0.14
CA SER A 17 7.95 6.55 -0.38
C SER A 17 8.59 6.30 -1.75
N HIS A 18 8.68 5.02 -2.14
CA HIS A 18 9.40 4.60 -3.33
C HIS A 18 8.52 4.38 -4.56
N GLY A 19 7.23 4.66 -4.44
CA GLY A 19 6.28 4.58 -5.56
C GLY A 19 5.87 3.15 -5.90
N PHE A 20 6.14 2.18 -5.02
CA PHE A 20 5.58 0.84 -5.15
C PHE A 20 4.07 0.86 -4.94
N ARG A 21 3.42 -0.23 -5.34
CA ARG A 21 1.98 -0.38 -5.21
C ARG A 21 1.62 -1.33 -4.08
N PHE A 22 0.64 -0.91 -3.27
CA PHE A 22 0.08 -1.64 -2.14
C PHE A 22 -1.15 -2.47 -2.56
N ASN A 23 -1.23 -3.75 -2.16
CA ASN A 23 -2.47 -4.55 -2.27
C ASN A 23 -3.00 -5.01 -0.90
N GLU A 24 -4.23 -5.55 -0.86
CA GLU A 24 -4.94 -5.95 0.37
C GLU A 24 -4.17 -6.91 1.30
N GLY A 25 -3.08 -7.52 0.83
CA GLY A 25 -2.21 -8.40 1.62
C GLY A 25 -0.88 -7.78 2.06
N PHE A 26 -0.74 -6.45 2.05
CA PHE A 26 0.52 -5.73 2.29
C PHE A 26 1.66 -6.21 1.37
N ALA A 27 1.33 -6.46 0.11
CA ALA A 27 2.34 -6.73 -0.90
C ALA A 27 2.96 -5.43 -1.42
N CYS A 28 4.28 -5.44 -1.55
CA CYS A 28 5.04 -4.49 -2.33
C CYS A 28 5.11 -4.99 -3.77
N LEU A 29 4.50 -4.25 -4.68
CA LEU A 29 4.45 -4.56 -6.11
C LEU A 29 5.12 -3.45 -6.92
N ILE A 30 5.83 -3.83 -7.98
CA ILE A 30 6.11 -2.92 -9.09
C ILE A 30 4.82 -2.84 -9.91
N PRO A 31 4.18 -1.67 -10.08
CA PRO A 31 2.93 -1.54 -10.80
C PRO A 31 3.08 -1.98 -12.26
N ASP A 32 2.05 -2.65 -12.77
CA ASP A 32 1.91 -2.88 -14.22
C ASP A 32 1.55 -1.56 -14.92
N ILE A 33 1.92 -1.44 -16.20
CA ILE A 33 1.46 -0.35 -17.07
C ILE A 33 0.17 -0.71 -17.80
N GLU A 34 -0.46 0.29 -18.42
CA GLU A 34 -1.69 0.10 -19.20
C GLU A 34 -1.56 -1.06 -20.22
N PRO A 35 -2.64 -1.85 -20.44
CA PRO A 35 -4.02 -1.60 -20.02
C PRO A 35 -4.41 -2.27 -18.69
N PHE A 36 -3.44 -2.71 -17.87
CA PHE A 36 -3.75 -3.46 -16.66
C PHE A 36 -4.25 -2.57 -15.53
N SER A 37 -5.12 -3.12 -14.70
CA SER A 37 -5.65 -2.43 -13.54
C SER A 37 -4.53 -2.05 -12.58
N THR A 38 -4.74 -0.96 -11.85
CA THR A 38 -3.80 -0.47 -10.86
C THR A 38 -3.56 -1.45 -9.71
N ASP A 39 -4.36 -2.53 -9.63
CA ASP A 39 -4.22 -3.56 -8.63
C ASP A 39 -3.25 -4.70 -8.92
N GLU A 40 -2.64 -4.64 -10.09
CA GLU A 40 -1.74 -5.66 -10.60
C GLU A 40 -0.29 -5.16 -10.63
N GLY A 41 0.64 -6.11 -10.60
CA GLY A 41 2.05 -5.77 -10.59
C GLY A 41 2.99 -6.96 -10.50
N LEU A 42 4.28 -6.67 -10.66
CA LEU A 42 5.35 -7.62 -10.39
C LEU A 42 5.63 -7.65 -8.89
N PHE A 43 5.37 -8.79 -8.27
CA PHE A 43 5.45 -8.97 -6.83
C PHE A 43 6.91 -8.97 -6.34
N LEU A 44 7.24 -8.19 -5.30
CA LEU A 44 8.57 -8.22 -4.67
C LEU A 44 8.54 -8.98 -3.35
N TRP A 45 7.67 -8.58 -2.43
CA TRP A 45 7.47 -9.21 -1.13
C TRP A 45 6.09 -8.85 -0.58
N GLY A 46 5.64 -9.55 0.45
CA GLY A 46 4.45 -9.17 1.21
C GLY A 46 4.67 -9.35 2.71
N TYR A 47 4.09 -8.46 3.50
CA TYR A 47 4.12 -8.58 4.97
C TYR A 47 2.83 -9.26 5.47
N SER A 48 2.96 -10.45 6.06
CA SER A 48 1.80 -11.14 6.63
C SER A 48 1.54 -10.65 8.05
N GLU A 49 0.48 -9.87 8.24
CA GLU A 49 0.08 -9.45 9.58
C GLU A 49 -0.30 -10.65 10.47
N LYS A 50 -0.89 -11.71 9.89
CA LYS A 50 -1.24 -12.93 10.64
C LYS A 50 -0.01 -13.72 11.08
N ARG A 51 1.03 -13.79 10.24
CA ARG A 51 2.23 -14.60 10.50
C ARG A 51 3.42 -13.80 10.99
N LYS A 52 3.30 -12.47 11.05
CA LYS A 52 4.33 -11.52 11.50
C LYS A 52 5.67 -11.74 10.79
N ARG A 53 5.64 -11.72 9.46
CA ARG A 53 6.82 -11.98 8.64
C ARG A 53 6.71 -11.39 7.24
N PHE A 54 7.85 -11.06 6.66
CA PHE A 54 7.97 -10.79 5.22
C PHE A 54 8.06 -12.10 4.46
N GLU A 55 7.40 -12.20 3.31
CA GLU A 55 7.43 -13.36 2.42
C GLU A 55 7.68 -12.92 0.98
N THR A 56 8.58 -13.62 0.29
CA THR A 56 8.67 -13.57 -1.17
C THR A 56 8.17 -14.87 -1.78
N LYS A 57 7.13 -14.81 -2.63
CA LYS A 57 6.48 -15.96 -3.27
C LYS A 57 6.83 -16.03 -4.75
N ILE A 58 7.62 -17.03 -5.12
CA ILE A 58 8.17 -17.20 -6.46
C ILE A 58 7.09 -17.56 -7.48
N GLU A 59 6.01 -18.20 -7.03
CA GLU A 59 4.86 -18.52 -7.87
C GLU A 59 4.30 -17.29 -8.56
N LYS A 60 4.37 -16.13 -7.90
CA LYS A 60 3.85 -14.86 -8.41
C LYS A 60 4.60 -14.32 -9.64
N PHE A 61 5.83 -14.76 -9.89
CA PHE A 61 6.60 -14.32 -11.07
C PHE A 61 6.31 -15.11 -12.34
N HIS A 62 5.71 -16.31 -12.23
CA HIS A 62 5.62 -17.24 -13.35
C HIS A 62 4.24 -17.86 -13.54
N THR A 63 3.19 -17.25 -12.98
CA THR A 63 1.82 -17.61 -13.35
C THR A 63 1.58 -17.33 -14.83
N SER A 64 0.71 -18.10 -15.48
CA SER A 64 0.36 -17.89 -16.89
C SER A 64 -0.18 -16.47 -17.13
N SER A 65 -0.94 -15.92 -16.17
CA SER A 65 -1.39 -14.52 -16.22
C SER A 65 -0.22 -13.54 -16.20
N ARG A 66 0.75 -13.71 -15.32
CA ARG A 66 1.91 -12.82 -15.22
C ARG A 66 2.74 -12.84 -16.52
N ILE A 67 2.95 -14.02 -17.08
CA ILE A 67 3.63 -14.23 -18.36
C ILE A 67 2.91 -13.47 -19.48
N GLY A 68 1.62 -13.72 -19.67
CA GLY A 68 0.85 -13.07 -20.74
C GLY A 68 0.74 -11.56 -20.59
N ARG A 69 0.80 -11.02 -19.37
CA ARG A 69 0.87 -9.57 -19.16
C ARG A 69 2.24 -9.00 -19.49
N MET A 70 3.33 -9.67 -19.10
CA MET A 70 4.68 -9.21 -19.46
C MET A 70 4.82 -9.14 -20.98
N GLU A 71 4.34 -10.14 -21.72
CA GLU A 71 4.35 -10.13 -23.19
C GLU A 71 3.63 -8.90 -23.78
N GLN A 72 2.53 -8.47 -23.17
CA GLN A 72 1.80 -7.27 -23.60
C GLN A 72 2.52 -5.98 -23.22
N MET A 73 3.17 -5.91 -22.05
CA MET A 73 3.81 -4.69 -21.54
C MET A 73 5.18 -4.43 -22.15
N VAL A 74 6.08 -5.42 -22.12
CA VAL A 74 7.51 -5.16 -22.33
C VAL A 74 7.97 -5.30 -23.78
N LYS A 75 7.10 -5.79 -24.68
CA LYS A 75 7.41 -5.98 -26.12
C LYS A 75 8.71 -6.74 -26.39
N VAL A 76 9.18 -7.54 -25.42
CA VAL A 76 10.36 -8.42 -25.52
C VAL A 76 9.88 -9.85 -25.74
N PRO A 77 10.56 -10.67 -26.57
CA PRO A 77 10.21 -12.07 -26.75
C PRO A 77 10.16 -12.85 -25.43
N GLU A 78 9.19 -13.76 -25.31
CA GLU A 78 8.92 -14.53 -24.09
C GLU A 78 10.19 -15.17 -23.48
N LYS A 79 10.96 -15.83 -24.35
CA LYS A 79 12.20 -16.53 -23.98
C LYS A 79 13.25 -15.59 -23.39
N GLU A 80 13.35 -14.38 -23.92
CA GLU A 80 14.37 -13.41 -23.51
C GLU A 80 14.01 -12.77 -22.17
N TYR A 81 12.76 -12.32 -22.00
CA TYR A 81 12.33 -11.77 -20.72
C TYR A 81 12.44 -12.84 -19.61
N LYS A 82 12.05 -14.10 -19.88
CA LYS A 82 12.13 -15.20 -18.90
C LYS A 82 13.56 -15.41 -18.41
N LYS A 83 14.55 -15.32 -19.31
CA LYS A 83 15.96 -15.48 -18.97
C LYS A 83 16.43 -14.34 -18.04
N ILE A 84 16.15 -13.09 -18.41
CA ILE A 84 16.56 -11.92 -17.64
C ILE A 84 15.89 -11.97 -16.25
N LEU A 85 14.57 -12.11 -16.24
CA LEU A 85 13.78 -12.13 -15.00
C LEU A 85 14.17 -13.29 -14.08
N ALA A 86 14.50 -14.48 -14.61
CA ALA A 86 15.00 -15.60 -13.80
C ALA A 86 16.29 -15.26 -13.06
N SER A 87 17.25 -14.66 -13.76
CA SER A 87 18.53 -14.26 -13.15
C SER A 87 18.35 -13.15 -12.11
N SER A 88 17.44 -12.21 -12.37
CA SER A 88 17.09 -11.15 -11.41
C SER A 88 16.45 -11.70 -10.15
N ILE A 89 15.50 -12.63 -10.28
CA ILE A 89 14.84 -13.29 -9.15
C ILE A 89 15.87 -14.07 -8.31
N GLN A 90 16.73 -14.87 -8.93
CA GLN A 90 17.75 -15.62 -8.20
C GLN A 90 18.70 -14.71 -7.41
N SER A 91 19.13 -13.61 -8.02
CA SER A 91 20.02 -12.63 -7.39
C SER A 91 19.35 -11.94 -6.21
N TYR A 92 18.09 -11.51 -6.37
CA TYR A 92 17.30 -10.92 -5.31
C TYR A 92 17.09 -11.89 -4.13
N LEU A 93 16.71 -13.14 -4.40
CA LEU A 93 16.54 -14.15 -3.35
C LEU A 93 17.85 -14.46 -2.63
N LYS A 94 18.98 -14.47 -3.35
CA LYS A 94 20.31 -14.65 -2.74
C LYS A 94 20.62 -13.50 -1.77
N ALA A 95 20.29 -12.26 -2.13
CA ALA A 95 20.48 -11.11 -1.26
C ALA A 95 19.63 -11.22 0.02
N LEU A 96 18.34 -11.57 -0.12
CA LEU A 96 17.46 -11.80 1.03
C LEU A 96 17.97 -12.91 1.96
N LYS A 97 18.47 -14.01 1.40
CA LYS A 97 19.09 -15.09 2.19
C LYS A 97 20.34 -14.63 2.92
N GLY A 98 21.17 -13.80 2.26
CA GLY A 98 22.35 -13.19 2.87
C GLY A 98 22.01 -12.30 4.08
N LEU A 99 20.83 -11.68 4.07
CA LEU A 99 20.30 -10.92 5.20
C LEU A 99 19.74 -11.81 6.34
N GLY A 100 19.44 -13.08 6.05
CA GLY A 100 18.90 -14.04 7.03
C GLY A 100 17.49 -14.55 6.74
N PHE A 101 16.95 -14.32 5.55
CA PHE A 101 15.69 -14.95 5.13
C PHE A 101 15.88 -16.45 4.89
N ASN A 102 14.86 -17.24 5.24
CA ASN A 102 14.89 -18.70 5.16
C ASN A 102 13.97 -19.23 4.07
N ASP A 103 14.37 -20.35 3.46
CA ASP A 103 13.55 -21.07 2.47
C ASP A 103 12.29 -21.66 3.09
N ILE A 104 11.17 -21.58 2.36
CA ILE A 104 9.89 -22.17 2.72
C ILE A 104 9.19 -22.82 1.54
N GLY A 105 8.34 -23.81 1.85
CA GLY A 105 7.55 -24.54 0.88
C GLY A 105 8.34 -25.59 0.10
N LYS A 106 7.74 -26.11 -0.98
CA LYS A 106 8.29 -27.25 -1.75
C LYS A 106 9.29 -26.86 -2.85
N GLY A 107 9.48 -25.56 -3.05
CA GLY A 107 10.21 -25.01 -4.18
C GLY A 107 9.48 -25.18 -5.52
N VAL A 108 9.82 -24.33 -6.47
CA VAL A 108 9.21 -24.28 -7.81
C VAL A 108 10.28 -24.20 -8.89
N ASN A 109 9.99 -24.83 -10.03
CA ASN A 109 10.83 -24.76 -11.22
C ASN A 109 10.51 -23.49 -11.99
N LEU A 110 11.22 -22.41 -11.68
CA LEU A 110 11.00 -21.12 -12.33
C LEU A 110 11.24 -21.25 -13.84
N PHE A 111 10.22 -20.91 -14.63
CA PHE A 111 10.21 -20.98 -16.11
C PHE A 111 10.69 -22.33 -16.69
N GLY A 112 10.41 -23.45 -16.01
CA GLY A 112 10.81 -24.77 -16.48
C GLY A 112 12.30 -25.08 -16.27
N SER A 113 13.01 -24.29 -15.45
CA SER A 113 14.38 -24.60 -15.06
C SER A 113 14.46 -25.91 -14.26
N LYS A 114 15.60 -26.60 -14.36
CA LYS A 114 15.85 -27.86 -13.64
C LYS A 114 16.10 -27.64 -12.14
N THR A 115 16.45 -26.42 -11.75
CA THR A 115 16.78 -26.06 -10.37
C THR A 115 15.55 -25.52 -9.67
N LYS A 116 15.19 -26.12 -8.54
CA LYS A 116 14.13 -25.59 -7.68
C LYS A 116 14.60 -24.31 -7.01
N ILE A 117 13.73 -23.32 -7.05
CA ILE A 117 13.89 -22.08 -6.30
C ILE A 117 12.78 -22.03 -5.25
N TYR A 118 13.11 -21.57 -4.05
CA TYR A 118 12.24 -21.65 -2.88
C TYR A 118 11.77 -20.26 -2.47
N ASN A 119 10.48 -20.17 -2.10
CA ASN A 119 9.96 -18.99 -1.45
C ASN A 119 10.79 -18.67 -0.22
N VAL A 120 10.95 -17.41 0.13
CA VAL A 120 11.75 -17.01 1.30
C VAL A 120 10.91 -16.23 2.30
N GLN A 121 11.22 -16.37 3.58
CA GLN A 121 10.60 -15.59 4.65
C GLN A 121 11.62 -14.96 5.60
N GLY A 122 11.30 -13.77 6.08
CA GLY A 122 11.99 -13.10 7.18
C GLY A 122 11.01 -12.89 8.32
N ASP A 123 11.11 -13.72 9.37
CA ASP A 123 10.26 -13.62 10.56
C ASP A 123 10.60 -12.39 11.39
N THR A 124 9.65 -11.87 12.17
CA THR A 124 9.85 -10.70 13.03
C THR A 124 11.09 -10.80 13.93
N LYS A 125 11.42 -12.02 14.40
CA LYS A 125 12.62 -12.31 15.19
C LYS A 125 13.94 -11.92 14.52
N LEU A 126 13.99 -11.93 13.18
CA LEU A 126 15.16 -11.48 12.42
C LEU A 126 15.46 -10.00 12.69
N PHE A 127 14.41 -9.19 12.88
CA PHE A 127 14.49 -7.75 13.04
C PHE A 127 14.44 -7.29 14.49
N GLU A 128 13.80 -8.05 15.39
CA GLU A 128 13.71 -7.75 16.83
C GLU A 128 15.06 -7.44 17.46
N ASN A 129 16.07 -8.24 17.13
CA ASN A 129 17.41 -8.13 17.72
C ASN A 129 18.41 -7.39 16.81
N ASN A 130 17.96 -6.98 15.62
CA ASN A 130 18.79 -6.33 14.62
C ASN A 130 17.95 -5.40 13.75
N LEU A 131 17.57 -4.24 14.29
CA LEU A 131 16.79 -3.26 13.54
C LEU A 131 17.53 -2.76 12.29
N GLU A 132 18.87 -2.70 12.30
CA GLU A 132 19.67 -2.35 11.11
C GLU A 132 19.47 -3.33 9.94
N ALA A 133 19.01 -4.57 10.21
CA ALA A 133 18.60 -5.47 9.14
C ALA A 133 17.42 -4.93 8.32
N LEU A 134 16.57 -4.05 8.87
CA LEU A 134 15.52 -3.36 8.09
C LEU A 134 16.12 -2.33 7.13
N LYS A 135 17.18 -1.64 7.55
CA LYS A 135 17.91 -0.71 6.68
C LYS A 135 18.55 -1.44 5.50
N GLU A 136 19.19 -2.57 5.77
CA GLU A 136 19.76 -3.41 4.71
C GLU A 136 18.68 -4.08 3.86
N PHE A 137 17.54 -4.46 4.45
CA PHE A 137 16.39 -4.96 3.69
C PHE A 137 15.87 -3.91 2.71
N GLU A 138 15.73 -2.66 3.15
CA GLU A 138 15.33 -1.54 2.29
C GLU A 138 16.31 -1.35 1.12
N LYS A 139 17.61 -1.32 1.39
CA LYS A 139 18.63 -1.24 0.33
C LYS A 139 18.53 -2.40 -0.65
N ILE A 140 18.38 -3.63 -0.15
CA ILE A 140 18.18 -4.80 -1.00
C ILE A 140 16.94 -4.63 -1.88
N ILE A 141 15.86 -4.02 -1.38
CA ILE A 141 14.68 -3.73 -2.17
C ILE A 141 15.01 -2.72 -3.27
N LEU A 142 15.65 -1.59 -2.95
CA LEU A 142 15.93 -0.50 -3.89
C LEU A 142 16.99 -0.84 -4.94
N ASP A 143 17.97 -1.66 -4.59
CA ASP A 143 19.04 -2.14 -5.49
C ASP A 143 18.66 -3.45 -6.19
N ASN A 144 17.41 -3.90 -6.08
CA ASN A 144 17.06 -5.24 -6.53
C ASN A 144 17.10 -5.35 -8.08
N PRO A 145 17.66 -6.44 -8.64
CA PRO A 145 17.75 -6.62 -10.10
C PRO A 145 16.41 -6.77 -10.84
N ILE A 146 15.31 -7.04 -10.14
CA ILE A 146 13.95 -7.06 -10.70
C ILE A 146 13.47 -5.62 -10.93
N LEU A 147 13.84 -4.67 -10.06
CA LEU A 147 13.57 -3.25 -10.29
C LEU A 147 14.36 -2.73 -11.45
N LYS A 148 15.67 -3.03 -11.49
CA LYS A 148 16.49 -2.65 -12.63
C LYS A 148 15.91 -3.17 -13.93
N PHE A 149 15.41 -4.40 -13.95
CA PHE A 149 14.70 -4.96 -15.11
C PHE A 149 13.45 -4.14 -15.49
N ALA A 150 12.64 -3.69 -14.52
CA ALA A 150 11.47 -2.86 -14.80
C ALA A 150 11.84 -1.43 -15.28
N GLU A 151 12.91 -0.87 -14.73
CA GLU A 151 13.46 0.44 -15.11
C GLU A 151 14.08 0.41 -16.51
N ASP A 152 14.87 -0.62 -16.83
CA ASP A 152 15.48 -0.82 -18.14
C ASP A 152 14.41 -0.98 -19.24
N LEU A 153 13.22 -1.46 -18.87
CA LEU A 153 12.05 -1.60 -19.76
C LEU A 153 11.13 -0.37 -19.74
N GLY A 154 11.49 0.66 -18.98
CA GLY A 154 10.87 1.99 -19.01
C GLY A 154 9.46 2.07 -18.45
N TYR A 155 9.00 1.07 -17.69
CA TYR A 155 7.63 1.05 -17.17
C TYR A 155 7.52 1.29 -15.66
N PHE A 156 8.66 1.44 -14.98
CA PHE A 156 8.71 1.83 -13.58
C PHE A 156 9.95 2.66 -13.30
N GLU A 157 9.85 3.59 -12.35
CA GLU A 157 10.97 4.36 -11.81
C GLU A 157 10.81 4.47 -10.30
N VAL A 158 11.84 4.11 -9.55
CA VAL A 158 11.85 4.21 -8.09
C VAL A 158 11.85 5.69 -7.67
N LYS A 159 10.87 6.09 -6.85
CA LYS A 159 10.84 7.42 -6.24
C LYS A 159 11.76 7.50 -5.02
N ASN A 160 12.30 8.69 -4.75
CA ASN A 160 13.05 8.98 -3.52
C ASN A 160 14.14 7.93 -3.19
N ARG A 161 14.84 7.40 -4.20
CA ARG A 161 15.79 6.29 -4.04
C ARG A 161 16.86 6.56 -2.97
N ASP A 162 17.29 7.81 -2.84
CA ASP A 162 18.32 8.21 -1.87
C ASP A 162 17.78 8.50 -0.46
N GLN A 163 16.47 8.37 -0.23
CA GLN A 163 15.82 8.66 1.06
C GLN A 163 15.31 7.37 1.70
N LEU A 164 16.12 6.78 2.56
CA LEU A 164 15.75 5.57 3.29
C LEU A 164 14.65 5.87 4.31
N VAL A 165 13.53 5.18 4.17
CA VAL A 165 12.41 5.15 5.11
C VAL A 165 12.87 4.71 6.48
N PHE A 166 13.82 3.77 6.56
CA PHE A 166 14.40 3.34 7.83
C PHE A 166 14.84 4.53 8.70
N ASP A 167 15.55 5.50 8.12
CA ASP A 167 16.06 6.66 8.84
C ASP A 167 14.90 7.56 9.33
N SER A 168 13.80 7.64 8.59
CA SER A 168 12.60 8.38 9.01
C SER A 168 11.79 7.70 10.12
N VAL A 169 11.76 6.37 10.14
CA VAL A 169 10.97 5.57 11.10
C VAL A 169 11.76 5.27 12.38
N PHE A 170 13.06 5.03 12.25
CA PHE A 170 13.93 4.56 13.33
C PHE A 170 15.12 5.49 13.64
N GLY A 171 15.49 6.38 12.72
CA GLY A 171 16.69 7.24 12.83
C GLY A 171 16.62 8.36 13.87
N ALA A 172 15.49 8.61 14.52
CA ALA A 172 15.36 9.61 15.58
C ALA A 172 15.99 9.22 16.94
N ARG A 173 17.00 8.33 16.94
CA ARG A 173 17.78 7.96 18.14
C ARG A 173 19.28 8.09 17.92
N SER A 174 19.75 9.26 17.49
CA SER A 174 21.00 9.87 17.96
C SER A 174 21.40 11.06 17.09
N GLU A 175 21.04 12.27 17.51
CA GLU A 175 21.95 13.38 17.35
C GLU A 175 22.45 13.79 18.74
N PRO A 176 23.77 13.82 18.99
CA PRO A 176 24.30 14.56 20.11
C PRO A 176 23.83 16.01 19.98
N GLN A 177 23.23 16.56 21.04
CA GLN A 177 22.92 17.98 21.12
C GLN A 177 24.20 18.80 20.96
N VAL A 178 24.53 19.19 19.73
CA VAL A 178 25.44 20.29 19.48
C VAL A 178 24.65 21.55 19.80
N LYS A 179 24.82 22.03 21.03
CA LYS A 179 24.41 23.37 21.46
C LYS A 179 25.01 24.39 20.48
N LYS A 180 24.18 24.94 19.59
CA LYS A 180 24.49 26.21 18.92
C LYS A 180 23.60 27.33 19.47
N PRO A 181 24.13 28.57 19.52
CA PRO A 181 23.64 29.61 20.41
C PRO A 181 22.36 30.24 19.86
N VAL A 182 21.45 30.54 20.79
CA VAL A 182 20.24 31.31 20.59
C VAL A 182 20.58 32.68 19.99
N LYS A 183 20.13 32.94 18.75
CA LYS A 183 19.89 34.30 18.27
C LYS A 183 18.38 34.55 18.23
N LYS A 184 17.93 35.38 19.17
CA LYS A 184 16.61 36.02 19.18
C LYS A 184 16.43 36.79 17.87
N VAL A 185 15.36 36.49 17.13
CA VAL A 185 14.81 37.42 16.14
C VAL A 185 13.30 37.49 16.35
N ALA A 186 12.82 38.74 16.33
CA ALA A 186 11.54 39.19 16.79
C ALA A 186 10.35 38.65 15.98
N VAL A 187 9.31 38.33 16.74
CA VAL A 187 7.95 38.02 16.29
C VAL A 187 7.37 39.22 15.53
N LYS A 188 7.03 39.05 14.25
CA LYS A 188 6.02 39.87 13.57
C LYS A 188 4.71 39.08 13.51
N LYS A 189 3.71 39.64 14.19
CA LYS A 189 2.30 39.26 14.15
C LYS A 189 1.77 39.41 12.72
N GLU A 190 1.24 38.33 12.16
CA GLU A 190 0.21 38.40 11.13
C GLU A 190 -1.04 37.63 11.57
N LYS A 191 -2.16 38.17 11.11
CA LYS A 191 -3.50 38.07 11.69
C LYS A 191 -4.09 36.67 11.53
N ALA A 192 -4.62 36.15 12.64
CA ALA A 192 -5.40 34.93 12.70
C ALA A 192 -6.68 35.04 11.83
N GLN A 193 -6.75 34.25 10.77
CA GLN A 193 -8.03 33.84 10.21
C GLN A 193 -8.63 32.77 11.13
N LYS A 194 -9.81 33.07 11.68
CA LYS A 194 -10.64 32.12 12.43
C LYS A 194 -10.93 30.89 11.56
N PRO A 195 -10.58 29.66 11.98
CA PRO A 195 -11.19 28.47 11.40
C PRO A 195 -12.66 28.49 11.80
N ARG A 196 -13.57 28.46 10.82
CA ARG A 196 -14.97 28.08 11.06
C ARG A 196 -14.95 26.72 11.76
N LEU A 197 -15.40 26.70 13.02
CA LEU A 197 -15.73 25.48 13.76
C LEU A 197 -16.79 24.71 12.96
N LEU A 198 -16.32 23.78 12.11
CA LEU A 198 -17.13 22.66 11.68
C LEU A 198 -17.38 21.84 12.94
N SER A 199 -18.61 21.86 13.42
CA SER A 199 -19.07 21.03 14.54
C SER A 199 -18.67 19.57 14.27
N SER A 200 -17.62 19.11 14.93
CA SER A 200 -17.07 17.77 14.78
C SER A 200 -17.91 16.80 15.61
N THR A 201 -19.18 16.61 15.23
CA THR A 201 -19.83 15.35 15.57
C THR A 201 -19.10 14.27 14.79
N PRO A 202 -18.49 13.27 15.45
CA PRO A 202 -17.87 12.14 14.78
C PRO A 202 -18.82 11.56 13.72
N LEU A 203 -18.28 11.15 12.56
CA LEU A 203 -19.09 10.58 11.47
C LEU A 203 -20.02 9.47 12.00
N ALA A 204 -19.51 8.63 12.91
CA ALA A 204 -20.25 7.57 13.58
C ALA A 204 -21.57 8.04 14.21
N ASP A 205 -21.59 9.21 14.86
CA ASP A 205 -22.79 9.73 15.53
C ASP A 205 -23.80 10.31 14.52
N LYS A 206 -23.30 10.91 13.43
CA LYS A 206 -24.15 11.36 12.32
C LYS A 206 -24.80 10.17 11.60
N LEU A 207 -24.04 9.10 11.34
CA LEU A 207 -24.54 7.89 10.71
C LEU A 207 -25.56 7.18 11.60
N LYS A 208 -25.30 7.06 12.92
CA LYS A 208 -26.25 6.50 13.89
C LYS A 208 -27.57 7.28 13.92
N LYS A 209 -27.50 8.63 13.89
CA LYS A 209 -28.71 9.47 13.90
C LYS A 209 -29.54 9.34 12.62
N ILE A 210 -28.89 9.22 11.46
CA ILE A 210 -29.57 9.01 10.17
C ILE A 210 -30.16 7.60 10.09
N ALA A 211 -29.44 6.57 10.58
CA ALA A 211 -29.93 5.20 10.61
C ALA A 211 -31.13 5.01 11.55
N ALA A 212 -31.20 5.80 12.63
CA ALA A 212 -32.32 5.77 13.58
C ALA A 212 -33.55 6.57 13.10
N SER A 213 -33.42 7.43 12.09
CA SER A 213 -34.55 8.20 11.56
C SER A 213 -35.26 7.44 10.46
N GLN A 214 -36.49 7.00 10.71
CA GLN A 214 -37.38 6.49 9.67
C GLN A 214 -38.34 7.58 9.18
N PRO A 215 -38.75 7.57 7.91
CA PRO A 215 -39.86 8.40 7.45
C PRO A 215 -41.14 8.10 8.24
N ASP A 216 -42.00 9.11 8.36
CA ASP A 216 -43.28 8.98 9.05
C ASP A 216 -44.12 7.85 8.44
N SER A 217 -44.70 7.01 9.29
CA SER A 217 -45.52 5.87 8.89
C SER A 217 -46.83 6.26 8.20
N SER A 218 -47.23 7.54 8.31
CA SER A 218 -48.39 8.11 7.63
C SER A 218 -48.15 8.44 6.15
N LEU A 219 -46.91 8.38 5.65
CA LEU A 219 -46.58 8.62 4.24
C LEU A 219 -46.77 7.35 3.41
N ASP A 220 -47.43 7.46 2.26
CA ASP A 220 -47.61 6.38 1.30
C ASP A 220 -46.92 6.65 -0.05
N GLY A 221 -46.74 5.57 -0.82
CA GLY A 221 -46.24 5.57 -2.19
C GLY A 221 -45.07 6.53 -2.47
N GLU A 222 -45.34 7.52 -3.32
CA GLU A 222 -44.33 8.46 -3.84
C GLU A 222 -43.81 9.44 -2.78
N ALA A 223 -44.64 9.81 -1.80
CA ALA A 223 -44.22 10.68 -0.69
C ALA A 223 -43.24 9.95 0.23
N LYS A 224 -43.51 8.68 0.54
CA LYS A 224 -42.60 7.81 1.30
C LYS A 224 -41.30 7.56 0.54
N ARG A 225 -41.38 7.34 -0.77
CA ARG A 225 -40.20 7.21 -1.67
C ARG A 225 -39.33 8.46 -1.68
N THR A 226 -39.95 9.63 -1.71
CA THR A 226 -39.24 10.91 -1.70
C THR A 226 -38.54 11.16 -0.37
N ALA A 227 -39.21 10.84 0.75
CA ALA A 227 -38.63 10.94 2.08
C ALA A 227 -37.40 10.01 2.26
N TRP A 228 -37.53 8.74 1.85
CA TRP A 228 -36.41 7.80 1.86
C TRP A 228 -35.26 8.24 0.95
N SER A 229 -35.57 8.69 -0.27
CA SER A 229 -34.55 9.18 -1.22
C SER A 229 -33.77 10.36 -0.63
N LYS A 230 -34.46 11.28 0.06
CA LYS A 230 -33.81 12.42 0.72
C LYS A 230 -32.86 11.99 1.84
N GLN A 231 -33.24 11.00 2.65
CA GLN A 231 -32.39 10.46 3.71
C GLN A 231 -31.17 9.73 3.15
N VAL A 232 -31.36 8.85 2.16
CA VAL A 232 -30.27 8.10 1.49
C VAL A 232 -29.28 9.06 0.82
N ASN A 233 -29.78 10.09 0.13
CA ASN A 233 -28.92 11.10 -0.48
C ASN A 233 -28.14 11.92 0.57
N GLY A 234 -28.75 12.20 1.73
CA GLY A 234 -28.07 12.83 2.86
C GLY A 234 -26.96 11.97 3.45
N LEU A 235 -27.19 10.66 3.56
CA LEU A 235 -26.21 9.68 3.98
C LEU A 235 -25.03 9.63 3.01
N TYR A 236 -25.34 9.49 1.72
CA TYR A 236 -24.35 9.45 0.64
C TYR A 236 -23.44 10.68 0.67
N LYS A 237 -24.03 11.89 0.73
CA LYS A 237 -23.25 13.14 0.82
C LYS A 237 -22.36 13.20 2.05
N SER A 238 -22.82 12.69 3.19
CA SER A 238 -22.06 12.69 4.44
C SER A 238 -20.85 11.75 4.36
N VAL A 239 -21.05 10.54 3.82
CA VAL A 239 -19.99 9.55 3.61
C VAL A 239 -19.02 10.04 2.53
N GLN A 240 -19.52 10.54 1.39
CA GLN A 240 -18.69 11.08 0.31
C GLN A 240 -17.84 12.25 0.78
N SER A 241 -18.40 13.18 1.55
CA SER A 241 -17.64 14.32 2.07
C SER A 241 -16.56 13.87 3.05
N TRP A 242 -16.83 12.87 3.89
CA TRP A 242 -15.83 12.32 4.80
C TRP A 242 -14.73 11.57 4.03
N LEU A 243 -15.10 10.69 3.10
CA LEU A 243 -14.14 9.97 2.26
C LEU A 243 -13.31 10.92 1.38
N SER A 244 -13.92 11.97 0.81
CA SER A 244 -13.21 12.98 0.00
C SER A 244 -12.13 13.71 0.79
N ALA A 245 -12.36 13.96 2.08
CA ALA A 245 -11.34 14.58 2.94
C ALA A 245 -10.12 13.65 3.13
N HIS A 246 -10.34 12.33 3.14
CA HIS A 246 -9.27 11.32 3.28
C HIS A 246 -8.65 10.91 1.93
N ALA A 247 -9.39 11.06 0.82
CA ALA A 247 -8.86 10.89 -0.53
C ALA A 247 -7.93 12.03 -0.94
N LYS A 248 -8.19 13.27 -0.49
CA LYS A 248 -7.26 14.40 -0.67
C LYS A 248 -5.90 14.18 0.00
N SER A 249 -5.84 13.33 1.02
CA SER A 249 -4.60 12.92 1.67
C SER A 249 -3.94 11.67 1.04
N GLY A 250 -4.49 11.13 -0.07
CA GLY A 250 -3.90 10.03 -0.83
C GLY A 250 -4.10 8.61 -0.25
N TYR A 251 -4.72 8.48 0.92
CA TYR A 251 -4.89 7.21 1.64
C TYR A 251 -6.01 6.31 1.12
N ILE A 252 -6.98 6.86 0.37
CA ILE A 252 -8.17 6.12 -0.07
C ILE A 252 -8.62 6.64 -1.43
N SER A 253 -8.68 5.78 -2.45
CA SER A 253 -9.52 6.02 -3.63
C SER A 253 -10.86 5.35 -3.40
N PHE A 254 -11.95 6.05 -3.68
CA PHE A 254 -13.28 5.49 -3.52
C PHE A 254 -14.13 5.89 -4.72
N ASP A 255 -14.95 4.95 -5.17
CA ASP A 255 -16.05 5.20 -6.10
C ASP A 255 -17.35 4.87 -5.37
N ILE A 256 -18.32 5.78 -5.43
CA ILE A 256 -19.59 5.59 -4.73
C ILE A 256 -20.71 5.55 -5.75
N ASN A 257 -21.33 4.39 -5.89
CA ASN A 257 -22.45 4.20 -6.80
C ASN A 257 -23.77 4.64 -6.14
N PRO A 258 -24.64 5.39 -6.84
CA PRO A 258 -25.96 5.73 -6.34
C PRO A 258 -26.79 4.46 -6.08
N ILE A 259 -27.41 4.38 -4.91
CA ILE A 259 -28.33 3.29 -4.61
C ILE A 259 -29.68 3.61 -5.26
N LYS A 260 -30.20 2.68 -6.08
CA LYS A 260 -31.56 2.76 -6.60
C LYS A 260 -32.54 2.16 -5.59
N LEU A 261 -33.51 2.96 -5.14
CA LEU A 261 -34.59 2.48 -4.28
C LEU A 261 -35.68 1.81 -5.13
N ALA A 262 -35.80 0.49 -4.99
CA ALA A 262 -36.92 -0.31 -5.47
C ALA A 262 -38.13 -0.19 -4.53
N GLU A 263 -39.34 -0.48 -5.01
CA GLU A 263 -40.57 -0.41 -4.21
C GLU A 263 -40.53 -1.34 -2.99
N GLU A 264 -39.89 -2.50 -3.16
CA GLU A 264 -39.64 -3.51 -2.12
C GLU A 264 -38.88 -2.95 -0.90
N ASN A 265 -38.13 -1.87 -1.10
CA ASN A 265 -37.27 -1.26 -0.07
C ASN A 265 -37.98 -0.15 0.71
N LEU A 266 -39.24 0.18 0.39
CA LEU A 266 -39.96 1.31 1.00
C LEU A 266 -40.77 0.93 2.25
N GLY A 267 -40.85 -0.38 2.56
CA GLY A 267 -41.53 -0.92 3.74
C GLY A 267 -43.04 -0.95 3.58
#